data_AF-A0A7W3T9E7-F1
#
_entry.id   AF-A0A7W3T9E7-F1
#
_cell.length_a   1.000
_cell.length_b   1.000
_cell.length_c   1.000
_cell.angle_alpha   90.00
_cell.angle_beta   90.00
_cell.angle_gamma   90.00
#
_symmetry.space_group_name_H-M   'P 1'
#
loop_
_entity.id
_entity.type
_entity.pdbx_description
1 polymer ?
#
loop_
_entity_poly.entity_id
_entity_poly.type
_entity_poly.pdbx_seq_one_letter_code
_entity_poly.pdbx_strand_id
1 'polypeptide(L)'
;MTPDSARQHLRDTCTVLSCPVLIRLIGEIDDHGAIPARALTRTFADLPTHRVRQAVEQADALGLLTRTTAGLDLSSAGRDLADLYDATARWARGHQHPAPLCDYAGRIRHTFALLGTGAPHPRASDDERDVGLARIEQLMSRWIHAHRRSRDAYGITA
;
A
#
# COMPACT_ATOMS: atom_id res chain seq x y z
N MET A 1 5.60 -21.08 -11.06
CA MET A 1 4.38 -20.27 -10.87
C MET A 1 3.82 -19.99 -12.26
N THR A 2 2.58 -20.38 -12.54
CA THR A 2 1.96 -20.06 -13.84
C THR A 2 1.64 -18.56 -13.91
N PRO A 3 1.58 -17.96 -15.11
CA PRO A 3 1.24 -16.54 -15.27
C PRO A 3 -0.12 -16.17 -14.63
N ASP A 4 -1.08 -17.09 -14.63
CA ASP A 4 -2.39 -16.86 -13.98
C ASP A 4 -2.30 -16.84 -12.46
N SER A 5 -1.48 -17.72 -11.85
CA SER A 5 -1.23 -17.67 -10.41
C SER A 5 -0.48 -16.39 -10.01
N ALA A 6 0.43 -15.90 -10.85
CA ALA A 6 1.14 -14.64 -10.62
C ALA A 6 0.18 -13.46 -10.59
N ARG A 7 -0.74 -13.38 -11.57
CA ARG A 7 -1.78 -12.35 -11.63
C ARG A 7 -2.73 -12.44 -10.46
N GLN A 8 -3.22 -13.63 -10.11
CA GLN A 8 -4.10 -13.79 -8.96
C GLN A 8 -3.44 -13.28 -7.68
N HIS A 9 -2.18 -13.64 -7.45
CA HIS A 9 -1.43 -13.18 -6.30
C HIS A 9 -1.23 -11.65 -6.27
N LEU A 10 -1.02 -11.02 -7.43
CA LEU A 10 -0.96 -9.56 -7.54
C LEU A 10 -2.31 -8.93 -7.17
N ARG A 11 -3.43 -9.49 -7.64
CA ARG A 11 -4.80 -9.02 -7.29
C ARG A 11 -5.08 -9.10 -5.79
N ASP A 12 -4.74 -10.24 -5.19
CA ASP A 12 -4.95 -10.47 -3.76
C ASP A 12 -4.09 -9.49 -2.93
N THR A 13 -2.84 -9.29 -3.34
CA THR A 13 -1.95 -8.33 -2.68
C THR A 13 -2.47 -6.89 -2.81
N CYS A 14 -2.88 -6.47 -4.01
CA CYS A 14 -3.48 -5.16 -4.23
C CYS A 14 -4.71 -4.97 -3.33
N THR A 15 -5.54 -5.99 -3.17
CA THR A 15 -6.73 -5.94 -2.31
C THR A 15 -6.37 -5.76 -0.84
N VAL A 16 -5.42 -6.55 -0.33
CA VAL A 16 -4.96 -6.48 1.07
C VAL A 16 -4.33 -5.11 1.37
N LEU A 17 -3.48 -4.60 0.47
CA LEU A 17 -2.79 -3.32 0.63
C LEU A 17 -3.69 -2.10 0.34
N SER A 18 -4.93 -2.30 -0.13
CA SER A 18 -5.90 -1.24 -0.40
C SER A 18 -6.76 -0.84 0.80
N CYS A 19 -6.45 -1.34 2.01
CA CYS A 19 -7.17 -0.93 3.22
C CYS A 19 -6.94 0.57 3.51
N PRO A 20 -7.99 1.42 3.58
CA PRO A 20 -7.82 2.86 3.76
C PRO A 20 -7.06 3.24 5.03
N VAL A 21 -7.35 2.54 6.14
CA VAL A 21 -6.69 2.80 7.43
C VAL A 21 -5.23 2.35 7.40
N LEU A 22 -4.91 1.26 6.69
CA LEU A 22 -3.53 0.84 6.49
C LEU A 22 -2.75 1.88 5.68
N ILE A 23 -3.30 2.33 4.55
CA ILE A 23 -2.67 3.35 3.70
C ILE A 23 -2.35 4.60 4.53
N ARG A 24 -3.32 5.06 5.32
CA ARG A 24 -3.14 6.23 6.18
C ARG A 24 -2.12 5.99 7.28
N LEU A 25 -2.11 4.81 7.92
CA LEU A 25 -1.13 4.45 8.93
C LEU A 25 0.30 4.50 8.37
N ILE A 26 0.52 3.89 7.20
CA ILE A 26 1.84 3.84 6.57
C ILE A 26 2.28 5.23 6.14
N GLY A 27 1.41 6.00 5.48
CA GLY A 27 1.72 7.38 5.06
C GLY A 27 1.99 8.31 6.24
N GLU A 28 1.24 8.19 7.33
CA GLU A 28 1.47 9.00 8.54
C GLU A 28 2.86 8.75 9.16
N ILE A 29 3.28 7.49 9.23
CA ILE A 29 4.61 7.16 9.76
C ILE A 29 5.71 7.60 8.77
N ASP A 30 5.46 7.53 7.47
CA ASP A 30 6.42 7.98 6.45
C ASP A 30 6.63 9.51 6.50
N ASP A 31 5.54 10.28 6.59
CA ASP A 31 5.57 11.75 6.59
C ASP A 31 6.09 12.34 7.92
N HIS A 32 5.81 11.68 9.05
CA HIS A 32 6.03 12.25 10.38
C HIS A 32 6.97 11.42 11.28
N GLY A 33 7.41 10.26 10.80
CA GLY A 33 8.24 9.33 11.56
C GLY A 33 7.46 8.54 12.61
N ALA A 34 8.21 7.90 13.51
CA ALA A 34 7.65 6.96 14.46
C ALA A 34 6.53 7.56 15.33
N ILE A 35 5.41 6.84 15.44
CA ILE A 35 4.26 7.26 16.26
C ILE A 35 4.37 6.64 17.66
N PRO A 36 4.44 7.46 18.73
CA PRO A 36 4.41 6.94 20.09
C PRO A 36 3.11 6.16 20.37
N ALA A 37 3.18 5.02 21.05
CA ALA A 37 2.00 4.17 21.31
C ALA A 37 0.84 4.94 21.99
N ARG A 38 1.17 5.84 22.94
CA ARG A 38 0.20 6.70 23.63
C ARG A 38 -0.44 7.78 22.75
N ALA A 39 0.18 8.11 21.61
CA ALA A 39 -0.28 9.14 20.68
C ALA A 39 -1.12 8.55 19.54
N LEU A 40 -1.07 7.24 19.32
CA LEU A 40 -1.68 6.57 18.17
C LEU A 40 -3.18 6.88 18.00
N THR A 41 -3.97 6.80 19.07
CA THR A 41 -5.41 7.12 19.02
C THR A 41 -5.68 8.60 18.76
N ARG A 42 -4.78 9.48 19.20
CA ARG A 42 -4.88 10.93 18.96
C ARG A 42 -4.50 11.29 17.53
N THR A 43 -3.50 10.63 16.95
CA THR A 43 -3.10 10.81 15.55
C THR A 43 -4.23 10.41 14.59
N PHE A 44 -4.97 9.35 14.94
CA PHE A 44 -6.12 8.86 14.16
C PHE A 44 -7.45 9.15 14.86
N ALA A 45 -7.62 10.36 15.41
CA ALA A 45 -8.77 10.71 16.25
C ALA A 45 -10.13 10.66 15.53
N ASP A 46 -10.15 10.75 14.21
CA ASP A 46 -11.35 10.61 13.38
C ASP A 46 -11.77 9.14 13.15
N LEU A 47 -10.95 8.18 13.57
CA LEU A 47 -11.22 6.75 13.43
C LEU A 47 -11.53 6.08 14.79
N PRO A 48 -12.46 5.11 14.83
CA PRO A 48 -12.66 4.30 16.02
C PRO A 48 -11.37 3.55 16.41
N THR A 49 -11.03 3.51 17.70
CA THR A 49 -9.80 2.89 18.21
C THR A 49 -9.60 1.45 17.74
N HIS A 50 -10.68 0.65 17.64
CA HIS A 50 -10.60 -0.73 17.16
C HIS A 50 -10.14 -0.83 15.69
N ARG A 51 -10.47 0.15 14.84
CA ARG A 51 -10.02 0.19 13.43
C ARG A 51 -8.55 0.51 13.32
N VAL A 52 -8.07 1.44 14.15
CA VAL A 52 -6.63 1.78 14.24
C VAL A 52 -5.84 0.57 14.71
N ARG A 53 -6.30 -0.10 15.77
CA ARG A 53 -5.70 -1.33 16.27
C ARG A 53 -5.66 -2.43 15.21
N GLN A 54 -6.77 -2.67 14.52
CA GLN A 54 -6.84 -3.66 13.44
C GLN A 54 -5.85 -3.35 12.30
N ALA A 55 -5.68 -2.07 11.95
CA ALA A 55 -4.70 -1.68 10.93
C ALA A 55 -3.25 -1.90 11.38
N VAL A 56 -2.94 -1.64 12.65
CA VAL A 56 -1.62 -1.96 13.24
C VAL A 56 -1.38 -3.47 13.24
N GLU A 57 -2.35 -4.27 13.68
CA GLU A 57 -2.25 -5.74 13.67
C GLU A 57 -2.07 -6.28 12.24
N GLN A 58 -2.81 -5.74 11.27
CA GLN A 58 -2.65 -6.07 9.86
C GLN A 58 -1.25 -5.69 9.34
N ALA A 59 -0.75 -4.52 9.70
CA ALA A 59 0.57 -4.04 9.27
C ALA A 59 1.72 -4.85 9.91
N ASP A 60 1.60 -5.23 11.19
CA ASP A 60 2.51 -6.15 11.86
C ASP A 60 2.50 -7.53 11.18
N ALA A 61 1.33 -8.09 10.87
CA ALA A 61 1.20 -9.38 10.15
C ALA A 61 1.75 -9.35 8.71
N LEU A 62 1.88 -8.16 8.13
CA LEU A 62 2.52 -7.92 6.85
C LEU A 62 4.04 -7.63 6.99
N GLY A 63 4.56 -7.53 8.21
CA GLY A 63 5.96 -7.19 8.49
C GLY A 63 6.31 -5.73 8.16
N LEU A 64 5.33 -4.83 8.11
CA LEU A 64 5.51 -3.43 7.68
C LEU A 64 6.04 -2.53 8.79
N LEU A 65 5.94 -2.98 10.03
CA LEU A 65 6.21 -2.17 11.21
C LEU A 65 7.42 -2.70 11.97
N THR A 66 8.10 -1.78 12.65
CA THR A 66 9.14 -2.06 13.64
C THR A 66 8.89 -1.22 14.89
N ARG A 67 9.46 -1.66 16.02
CA ARG A 67 9.33 -0.98 17.31
C ARG A 67 10.66 -0.32 17.64
N THR A 68 10.64 1.00 17.82
CA THR A 68 11.81 1.82 18.19
C THR A 68 11.60 2.45 19.56
N THR A 69 12.62 3.13 20.09
CA THR A 69 12.50 3.91 21.33
C THR A 69 11.51 5.07 21.20
N ALA A 70 11.30 5.59 19.98
CA ALA A 70 10.35 6.67 19.71
C ALA A 70 8.90 6.17 19.54
N GLY A 71 8.71 4.90 19.18
CA GLY A 71 7.40 4.29 19.02
C GLY A 71 7.32 3.31 17.86
N LEU A 72 6.16 3.28 17.21
CA LEU A 72 5.89 2.45 16.05
C LEU A 72 6.44 3.12 14.78
N ASP A 73 7.37 2.47 14.09
CA ASP A 73 8.03 2.99 12.89
C ASP A 73 7.88 1.99 11.72
N LEU A 74 8.23 2.41 10.51
CA LEU A 74 8.24 1.55 9.33
C LEU A 74 9.48 0.65 9.30
N SER A 75 9.25 -0.64 9.05
CA SER A 75 10.31 -1.57 8.63
C SER A 75 10.81 -1.21 7.22
N SER A 76 11.81 -1.92 6.70
CA SER A 76 12.20 -1.78 5.29
C SER A 76 11.04 -2.08 4.35
N ALA A 77 10.24 -3.12 4.63
CA ALA A 77 9.04 -3.45 3.87
C ALA A 77 7.97 -2.36 3.93
N GLY A 78 7.83 -1.72 5.10
CA GLY A 78 6.94 -0.57 5.28
C GLY A 78 7.36 0.65 4.47
N ARG A 79 8.65 0.98 4.47
CA ARG A 79 9.21 2.11 3.69
C ARG A 79 9.07 1.89 2.18
N ASP A 80 9.42 0.69 1.71
CA ASP A 80 9.23 0.35 0.29
C ASP A 80 7.75 0.40 -0.12
N LEU A 81 6.83 0.09 0.81
CA LEU A 81 5.39 0.22 0.57
C LEU A 81 4.95 1.70 0.54
N ALA A 82 5.48 2.54 1.42
CA ALA A 82 5.23 3.98 1.41
C ALA A 82 5.66 4.59 0.07
N ASP A 83 6.87 4.29 -0.41
CA ASP A 83 7.35 4.71 -1.73
C ASP A 83 6.41 4.28 -2.88
N LEU A 84 5.89 3.05 -2.81
CA LEU A 84 4.92 2.54 -3.77
C LEU A 84 3.59 3.30 -3.71
N TYR A 85 3.07 3.57 -2.51
CA TYR A 85 1.86 4.39 -2.34
C TYR A 85 2.06 5.80 -2.90
N ASP A 86 3.22 6.37 -2.68
CA ASP A 86 3.55 7.70 -3.13
C ASP A 86 3.69 7.81 -4.65
N ALA A 87 4.41 6.86 -5.26
CA ALA A 87 4.46 6.71 -6.72
C ALA A 87 3.06 6.55 -7.32
N THR A 88 2.21 5.74 -6.69
CA THR A 88 0.84 5.49 -7.12
C THR A 88 -0.01 6.76 -7.06
N ALA A 89 0.01 7.47 -5.93
CA ALA A 89 -0.75 8.70 -5.76
C ALA A 89 -0.26 9.82 -6.68
N ARG A 90 1.05 9.91 -6.93
CA ARG A 90 1.64 10.86 -7.90
C ARG A 90 1.19 10.57 -9.33
N TRP A 91 1.23 9.30 -9.75
CA TRP A 91 0.70 8.88 -11.05
C TRP A 91 -0.80 9.23 -11.16
N ALA A 92 -1.60 8.87 -10.17
CA ALA A 92 -3.04 9.12 -10.16
C ALA A 92 -3.39 10.62 -10.23
N ARG A 93 -2.59 11.49 -9.57
CA ARG A 93 -2.73 12.95 -9.65
C ARG A 93 -2.42 13.47 -11.06
N GLY A 94 -1.30 13.08 -11.65
CA GLY A 94 -0.92 13.48 -13.01
C GLY A 94 -1.94 13.08 -14.07
N HIS A 95 -2.66 11.97 -13.84
CA HIS A 95 -3.62 11.40 -14.78
C HIS A 95 -5.09 11.68 -14.44
N GLN A 96 -5.34 12.53 -13.42
CA GLN A 96 -6.68 12.86 -12.90
C GLN A 96 -7.56 11.63 -12.59
N HIS A 97 -6.94 10.53 -12.18
CA HIS A 97 -7.61 9.27 -11.88
C HIS A 97 -7.85 9.12 -10.37
N PRO A 98 -9.03 8.62 -9.92
CA PRO A 98 -10.26 8.34 -10.67
C PRO A 98 -11.08 9.60 -11.02
N ALA A 99 -10.96 10.64 -10.19
CA ALA A 99 -11.51 11.98 -10.38
C ALA A 99 -10.56 13.00 -9.71
N PRO A 100 -10.58 14.30 -10.07
CA PRO A 100 -9.66 15.30 -9.53
C PRO A 100 -9.74 15.48 -8.02
N LEU A 101 -10.94 15.32 -7.42
CA LEU A 101 -11.21 15.50 -5.99
C LEU A 101 -11.20 14.17 -5.22
N CYS A 102 -10.14 13.39 -5.39
CA CYS A 102 -9.92 12.15 -4.66
C CYS A 102 -8.76 12.33 -3.66
N ASP A 103 -8.98 11.90 -2.42
CA ASP A 103 -7.97 11.90 -1.37
C ASP A 103 -6.84 10.91 -1.67
N TYR A 104 -5.76 10.95 -0.87
CA TYR A 104 -4.57 10.12 -1.09
C TYR A 104 -4.92 8.62 -1.11
N ALA A 105 -5.66 8.15 -0.10
CA ALA A 105 -6.04 6.74 0.01
C ALA A 105 -6.98 6.30 -1.12
N GLY A 106 -7.92 7.14 -1.53
CA GLY A 106 -8.81 6.89 -2.66
C GLY A 106 -8.03 6.70 -3.96
N ARG A 107 -7.06 7.57 -4.26
CA ARG A 107 -6.22 7.43 -5.46
C ARG A 107 -5.48 6.11 -5.52
N ILE A 108 -4.89 5.70 -4.40
CA ILE A 108 -4.18 4.42 -4.29
C ILE A 108 -5.15 3.26 -4.52
N ARG A 109 -6.28 3.24 -3.82
CA ARG A 109 -7.29 2.16 -3.92
C ARG A 109 -7.83 2.00 -5.33
N HIS A 110 -8.14 3.09 -6.00
CA HIS A 110 -8.64 3.05 -7.38
C HIS A 110 -7.57 2.56 -8.36
N THR A 111 -6.33 3.00 -8.18
CA THR A 111 -5.21 2.53 -9.02
C THR A 111 -4.89 1.06 -8.76
N PHE A 112 -4.91 0.61 -7.52
CA PHE A 112 -4.71 -0.81 -7.18
C PHE A 112 -5.84 -1.69 -7.68
N ALA A 113 -7.09 -1.22 -7.65
CA ALA A 113 -8.21 -1.90 -8.28
C ALA A 113 -8.01 -2.01 -9.80
N LEU A 114 -7.50 -0.95 -10.45
CA LEU A 114 -7.18 -0.96 -11.88
C LEU A 114 -6.11 -2.02 -12.21
N LEU A 115 -5.00 -2.04 -11.47
CA LEU A 115 -3.96 -3.09 -11.59
C LEU A 115 -4.55 -4.49 -11.40
N GLY A 116 -5.46 -4.63 -10.43
CA GLY A 116 -6.13 -5.89 -10.15
C GLY A 116 -7.05 -6.38 -11.26
N THR A 117 -7.52 -5.53 -12.18
CA THR A 117 -8.37 -5.99 -13.29
C THR A 117 -7.57 -6.55 -14.46
N GLY A 118 -6.30 -6.17 -14.61
CA GLY A 118 -5.48 -6.52 -15.77
C GLY A 118 -6.05 -6.03 -17.11
N ALA A 119 -7.09 -5.19 -17.07
CA ALA A 119 -7.76 -4.69 -18.25
C ALA A 119 -7.04 -3.41 -18.74
N PRO A 120 -6.70 -3.31 -20.03
CA PRO A 120 -6.34 -2.01 -20.59
C PRO A 120 -7.51 -1.05 -20.36
N HIS A 121 -7.20 0.14 -19.84
CA HIS A 121 -8.23 1.14 -19.61
C HIS A 121 -8.92 1.46 -20.95
N PRO A 122 -10.27 1.46 -21.05
CA PRO A 122 -11.00 1.60 -22.32
C PRO A 122 -10.85 2.97 -23.02
N ARG A 123 -9.93 3.82 -22.54
CA ARG A 123 -9.51 5.07 -23.17
C ARG A 123 -8.05 5.04 -23.62
N ALA A 124 -7.55 3.86 -23.99
CA ALA A 124 -6.20 3.64 -24.52
C ALA A 124 -6.00 4.40 -25.84
N SER A 125 -5.43 5.59 -25.72
CA SER A 125 -4.78 6.34 -26.80
C SER A 125 -3.64 7.20 -26.24
N ASP A 126 -3.18 6.91 -25.03
CA ASP A 126 -2.25 7.77 -24.28
C ASP A 126 -1.14 6.92 -23.67
N ASP A 127 -0.13 6.63 -24.50
CA ASP A 127 0.99 5.73 -24.21
C ASP A 127 1.70 6.08 -22.89
N GLU A 128 1.73 7.35 -22.49
CA GLU A 128 2.32 7.79 -21.22
C GLU A 128 1.57 7.25 -20.00
N ARG A 129 0.24 7.15 -20.07
CA ARG A 129 -0.57 6.62 -18.96
C ARG A 129 -0.26 5.15 -18.73
N ASP A 130 -0.17 4.40 -19.83
CA ASP A 130 0.07 2.97 -19.84
C ASP A 130 1.50 2.65 -19.39
N VAL A 131 2.49 3.42 -19.83
CA VAL A 131 3.88 3.33 -19.31
C VAL A 131 3.93 3.63 -17.81
N GLY A 132 3.23 4.67 -17.37
CA GLY A 132 3.14 5.03 -15.96
C GLY A 132 2.51 3.93 -15.11
N LEU A 133 1.40 3.34 -15.57
CA LEU A 133 0.71 2.26 -14.87
C LEU A 133 1.55 0.98 -14.85
N ALA A 134 2.20 0.62 -15.96
CA ALA A 134 3.13 -0.51 -16.03
C ALA A 134 4.29 -0.36 -15.04
N ARG A 135 4.77 0.88 -14.82
CA ARG A 135 5.78 1.15 -13.79
C ARG A 135 5.26 0.89 -12.38
N ILE A 136 4.00 1.23 -12.07
CA ILE A 136 3.39 0.91 -10.77
C ILE A 136 3.23 -0.61 -10.62
N GLU A 137 2.80 -1.32 -11.66
CA GLU A 137 2.72 -2.79 -11.65
C GLU A 137 4.09 -3.45 -11.37
N GLN A 138 5.15 -2.93 -11.99
CA GLN A 138 6.52 -3.38 -11.74
C GLN A 138 6.99 -3.09 -10.31
N LEU A 139 6.66 -1.92 -9.75
CA LEU A 139 6.97 -1.59 -8.35
C LEU A 139 6.24 -2.55 -7.38
N MET A 140 4.95 -2.78 -7.59
CA MET A 140 4.16 -3.75 -6.81
C MET A 140 4.75 -5.15 -6.90
N SER A 141 5.08 -5.61 -8.11
CA SER A 141 5.68 -6.94 -8.35
C SER A 141 7.04 -7.09 -7.65
N ARG A 142 7.87 -6.04 -7.68
CA ARG A 142 9.15 -6.02 -6.96
C ARG A 142 8.96 -6.06 -5.46
N TRP A 143 8.02 -5.27 -4.93
CA TRP A 143 7.69 -5.26 -3.50
C TRP A 143 7.24 -6.66 -3.04
N ILE A 144 6.32 -7.29 -3.78
CA ILE A 144 5.89 -8.68 -3.54
C ILE A 144 7.08 -9.63 -3.50
N HIS A 145 7.98 -9.54 -4.48
CA HIS A 145 9.11 -10.46 -4.58
C HIS A 145 10.15 -10.25 -3.45
N ALA A 146 10.42 -9.00 -3.09
CA ALA A 146 11.34 -8.65 -2.01
C ALA A 146 10.82 -9.13 -0.66
N HIS A 147 9.53 -8.92 -0.39
CA HIS A 147 8.97 -9.10 0.95
C HIS A 147 8.19 -10.40 1.16
N ARG A 148 7.98 -11.21 0.10
CA ARG A 148 7.55 -12.62 0.23
C ARG A 148 8.51 -13.42 1.12
N ARG A 149 9.82 -13.23 0.92
CA ARG A 149 10.87 -13.91 1.72
C ARG A 149 10.89 -13.50 3.18
N SER A 150 10.50 -12.26 3.48
CA SER A 150 10.44 -11.78 4.87
C SER A 150 9.29 -12.46 5.63
N ARG A 151 8.14 -12.67 4.98
CA ARG A 151 7.00 -13.41 5.59
C ARG A 151 7.35 -14.88 5.88
N ASP A 152 8.10 -15.53 4.99
CA ASP A 152 8.54 -16.91 5.18
C ASP A 152 9.64 -17.02 6.25
N ALA A 153 10.52 -16.03 6.37
CA ALA A 153 11.65 -16.02 7.31
C ALA A 153 11.26 -15.71 8.76
N TYR A 154 10.17 -14.98 8.98
CA TYR A 154 9.65 -14.66 10.32
C TYR A 154 8.58 -15.63 10.83
N GLY A 155 8.34 -16.76 10.13
CA GLY A 155 7.60 -17.89 10.68
C GLY A 155 6.20 -17.53 11.21
N ILE A 156 5.39 -16.82 10.44
CA ILE A 156 3.94 -16.80 10.70
C ILE A 156 3.34 -18.03 9.99
N THR A 157 3.51 -19.19 10.62
CA THR A 157 2.62 -20.32 10.33
C THR A 157 1.26 -20.04 10.95
N ALA A 158 0.21 -20.18 10.12
CA ALA A 158 -1.19 -20.12 10.49
C ALA A 158 -1.55 -21.10 11.62
#